data_AF-A0A946IWW4-F1
#
_entry.id   AF-A0A946IWW4-F1
#
_cell.length_a   1.000
_cell.length_b   1.000
_cell.length_c   1.000
_cell.angle_alpha   90.00
_cell.angle_beta   90.00
_cell.angle_gamma   90.00
#
_symmetry.space_group_name_H-M   'P 1'
#
loop_
_entity.id
_entity.type
_entity.pdbx_description
1 polymer ?
#
loop_
_entity_poly.entity_id
_entity_poly.type
_entity_poly.pdbx_seq_one_letter_code
_entity_poly.pdbx_strand_id
1 'polypeptide(L)'
;MPGVSGNSRGPDKGYKKLKTRLVEEKLAELKCDPIEGMVVLARDETTNIGVRAKLYSELANYVYPKRRAVELETKGDSDLEAVLEKAHVRVKLSRKMDNE
;
A
#
# COMPACT_ATOMS: atom_id res chain seq x y z
N MET A 1 -39.85 10.77 19.75
CA MET A 1 -38.68 10.33 20.52
C MET A 1 -37.58 9.96 19.54
N PRO A 2 -36.48 10.73 19.41
CA PRO A 2 -35.38 10.38 18.52
C PRO A 2 -34.64 9.14 19.05
N GLY A 3 -34.38 8.18 18.16
CA GLY A 3 -33.76 6.90 18.48
C GLY A 3 -32.29 7.04 18.90
N VAL A 4 -31.91 6.39 19.99
CA VAL A 4 -30.54 6.33 20.50
C VAL A 4 -29.71 5.42 19.57
N SER A 5 -28.81 6.01 18.80
CA SER A 5 -27.82 5.26 18.00
C SER A 5 -26.89 4.48 18.93
N GLY A 6 -26.77 3.17 18.68
CA GLY A 6 -26.15 2.19 19.57
C GLY A 6 -24.68 2.39 19.92
N ASN A 7 -24.35 1.89 21.13
CA ASN A 7 -23.06 1.70 21.79
C ASN A 7 -21.78 2.21 21.10
N SER A 8 -21.17 3.24 21.69
CA SER A 8 -19.86 3.82 21.36
C SER A 8 -18.64 2.95 21.68
N ARG A 9 -18.82 1.68 22.06
CA ARG A 9 -17.73 0.77 22.45
C ARG A 9 -17.53 -0.31 21.40
N GLY A 10 -16.94 0.08 20.28
CA GLY A 10 -16.23 -0.88 19.43
C GLY A 10 -15.05 -1.49 20.20
N PRO A 11 -14.45 -2.59 19.72
CA PRO A 11 -13.26 -3.16 20.32
C PRO A 11 -12.18 -2.09 20.49
N ASP A 12 -11.48 -2.09 21.63
CA ASP A 12 -10.40 -1.15 21.89
C ASP A 12 -9.43 -1.13 20.70
N LYS A 13 -8.98 0.06 20.33
CA LYS A 13 -8.08 0.26 19.19
C LYS A 13 -6.81 -0.59 19.40
N GLY A 14 -6.67 -1.67 18.62
CA GLY A 14 -5.57 -2.64 18.76
C GLY A 14 -5.98 -4.02 19.29
N TYR A 15 -7.26 -4.25 19.62
CA TYR A 15 -7.73 -5.57 20.05
C TYR A 15 -7.57 -6.59 18.92
N LYS A 16 -6.69 -7.59 19.14
CA LYS A 16 -6.56 -8.74 18.24
C LYS A 16 -7.81 -9.61 18.36
N LYS A 17 -8.34 -10.08 17.23
CA LYS A 17 -9.44 -11.04 17.21
C LYS A 17 -9.01 -12.31 17.96
N LEU A 18 -9.93 -12.92 18.72
CA LEU A 18 -9.66 -14.14 19.51
C LEU A 18 -8.94 -15.22 18.69
N LYS A 19 -9.38 -15.44 17.45
CA LYS A 19 -8.77 -16.42 16.53
C LYS A 19 -7.29 -16.14 16.25
N THR A 20 -6.93 -14.87 16.04
CA THR A 20 -5.54 -14.47 15.80
C THR A 20 -4.68 -14.76 17.02
N ARG A 21 -5.18 -14.43 18.22
CA ARG A 21 -4.47 -14.69 19.48
C ARG A 21 -4.23 -16.19 19.72
N LEU A 22 -5.24 -17.02 19.49
CA LEU A 22 -5.10 -18.48 19.63
C LEU A 22 -4.07 -19.07 18.67
N VAL A 23 -3.94 -18.52 17.46
CA VAL A 23 -2.91 -18.95 16.51
C VAL A 23 -1.52 -18.53 16.98
N GLU A 24 -1.36 -17.30 17.49
CA GLU A 24 -0.10 -16.83 18.07
C GLU A 24 0.34 -17.68 19.27
N GLU A 25 -0.59 -18.01 20.17
CA GLU A 25 -0.34 -18.89 21.33
C GLU A 25 0.15 -20.28 20.89
N LYS A 26 -0.50 -20.89 19.89
CA LYS A 26 -0.07 -22.19 19.33
C LYS A 26 1.30 -22.14 18.65
N LEU A 27 1.57 -21.08 17.88
CA LEU A 27 2.88 -20.92 17.23
C LEU A 27 3.99 -20.77 18.29
N ALA A 28 3.73 -20.05 19.38
CA ALA A 28 4.64 -19.91 20.51
C ALA A 28 4.88 -21.24 21.24
N GLU A 29 3.81 -22.03 21.48
CA GLU A 29 3.90 -23.37 22.07
C GLU A 29 4.77 -24.30 21.21
N LEU A 30 4.64 -24.22 19.88
CA LEU A 30 5.42 -25.00 18.92
C LEU A 30 6.83 -24.42 18.67
N LYS A 31 7.20 -23.30 19.30
CA LYS A 31 8.46 -22.57 19.07
C LYS A 31 8.71 -22.28 17.59
N CYS A 32 7.65 -21.99 16.85
CA CYS A 32 7.68 -21.75 15.42
C CYS A 32 7.67 -20.25 15.16
N ASP A 33 8.75 -19.72 14.60
CA ASP A 33 8.78 -18.38 13.99
C ASP A 33 8.57 -18.53 12.47
N PRO A 34 7.39 -18.13 11.93
CA PRO A 34 7.13 -18.20 10.51
C PRO A 34 8.09 -17.36 9.67
N ILE A 35 8.56 -16.20 10.17
CA ILE A 35 9.46 -15.32 9.42
C ILE A 35 10.82 -16.00 9.27
N GLU A 36 11.35 -16.54 10.38
CA GLU A 36 12.60 -17.29 10.36
C GLU A 36 12.50 -18.51 9.43
N GLY A 37 11.42 -19.28 9.54
CA GLY A 37 11.17 -20.45 8.68
C GLY A 37 11.13 -20.09 7.20
N MET A 38 10.49 -18.97 6.84
CA MET A 38 10.49 -18.47 5.46
C MET A 38 11.89 -18.07 4.99
N VAL A 39 12.71 -17.46 5.84
CA VAL A 39 14.09 -17.07 5.50
C VAL A 39 14.96 -18.30 5.25
N VAL A 40 14.86 -19.32 6.11
CA VAL A 40 15.61 -20.58 5.96
C VAL A 40 15.27 -21.25 4.62
N LEU A 41 13.97 -21.41 4.33
CA LEU A 41 13.50 -22.04 3.09
C LEU A 41 13.82 -21.21 1.83
N ALA A 42 13.79 -19.88 1.92
CA ALA A 42 14.10 -19.03 0.78
C ALA A 42 15.60 -19.08 0.39
N ARG A 43 16.47 -19.25 1.40
CA ARG A 43 17.93 -19.32 1.24
C ARG A 43 18.42 -20.68 0.76
N ASP A 44 17.72 -21.75 1.09
CA ASP A 44 18.08 -23.10 0.68
C ASP A 44 18.00 -23.26 -0.86
N GLU A 45 19.12 -23.60 -1.48
CA GLU A 45 19.22 -23.75 -2.94
C GLU A 45 18.54 -25.01 -3.46
N THR A 46 18.34 -26.02 -2.60
CA THR A 46 17.66 -27.26 -2.97
C THR A 46 16.15 -27.08 -3.08
N THR A 47 15.61 -26.04 -2.43
CA THR A 47 14.21 -25.67 -2.51
C THR A 47 13.87 -25.15 -3.92
N ASN A 48 12.71 -25.57 -4.45
CA ASN A 48 12.25 -25.16 -5.77
C ASN A 48 12.28 -23.63 -5.93
N ILE A 49 12.82 -23.16 -7.06
CA ILE A 49 13.02 -21.73 -7.32
C ILE A 49 11.73 -20.91 -7.25
N GLY A 50 10.59 -21.49 -7.64
CA GLY A 50 9.28 -20.83 -7.57
C GLY A 50 8.82 -20.61 -6.12
N VAL A 51 9.10 -21.57 -5.24
CA VAL A 51 8.82 -21.44 -3.80
C VAL A 51 9.71 -20.34 -3.21
N ARG A 52 11.01 -20.37 -3.50
CA ARG A 52 11.95 -19.34 -3.04
C ARG A 52 11.53 -17.94 -3.50
N ALA A 53 11.20 -17.77 -4.78
CA ALA A 53 10.74 -16.50 -5.32
C ALA A 53 9.48 -15.99 -4.60
N LYS A 54 8.52 -16.88 -4.31
CA LYS A 54 7.31 -16.54 -3.54
C LYS A 54 7.66 -16.09 -2.13
N LEU A 55 8.51 -16.82 -1.42
CA LEU A 55 8.93 -16.47 -0.06
C LEU A 55 9.65 -15.12 -0.01
N TYR A 56 10.59 -14.87 -0.94
CA TYR A 56 11.26 -13.58 -1.05
C TYR A 56 10.29 -12.44 -1.38
N SER A 57 9.31 -12.67 -2.25
CA SER A 57 8.32 -11.65 -2.59
C SER A 57 7.45 -11.25 -1.39
N GLU A 58 7.12 -12.21 -0.53
CA GLU A 58 6.32 -11.96 0.67
C GLU A 58 7.16 -11.26 1.74
N LEU A 59 8.40 -11.70 1.97
CA LEU A 59 9.34 -11.04 2.87
C LEU A 59 9.61 -9.59 2.43
N ALA A 60 9.74 -9.34 1.12
CA ALA A 60 9.94 -7.99 0.59
C ALA A 60 8.77 -7.05 0.91
N ASN A 61 7.52 -7.54 1.01
CA ASN A 61 6.36 -6.71 1.34
C ASN A 61 6.41 -6.19 2.80
N TYR A 62 7.06 -6.91 3.72
CA TYR A 62 7.25 -6.45 5.10
C TYR A 62 8.32 -5.36 5.20
N VAL A 63 9.34 -5.40 4.34
CA VAL A 63 10.40 -4.39 4.29
C VAL A 63 9.96 -3.15 3.52
N TYR A 64 9.30 -3.36 2.37
CA TYR A 64 8.82 -2.32 1.48
C TYR A 64 7.33 -2.52 1.21
N PRO A 65 6.46 -1.93 2.06
CA PRO A 65 5.03 -1.98 1.87
C PRO A 65 4.65 -1.44 0.49
N LYS A 66 3.76 -2.15 -0.21
CA LYS A 66 3.26 -1.68 -1.52
C LYS A 66 2.62 -0.31 -1.35
N ARG A 67 2.99 0.62 -2.25
CA ARG A 67 2.40 1.96 -2.29
C ARG A 67 0.89 1.82 -2.45
N ARG A 68 0.13 2.50 -1.60
CA ARG A 68 -1.33 2.58 -1.76
C ARG A 68 -1.62 3.48 -2.95
N ALA A 69 -2.61 3.12 -3.75
CA ALA A 69 -3.17 4.03 -4.73
C ALA A 69 -3.73 5.24 -3.97
N VAL A 70 -3.28 6.44 -4.32
CA VAL A 70 -3.85 7.68 -3.81
C VAL A 70 -4.84 8.14 -4.87
N GLU A 71 -6.12 8.22 -4.50
CA GLU A 71 -7.11 8.88 -5.34
C GLU A 71 -6.75 10.36 -5.41
N LEU A 72 -6.35 10.84 -6.60
CA LEU A 72 -6.25 12.27 -6.84
C LEU A 72 -7.67 12.81 -6.90
N GLU A 73 -8.14 13.42 -5.81
CA GLU A 73 -9.32 14.28 -5.88
C GLU A 73 -8.95 15.51 -6.72
N THR A 74 -9.21 15.49 -8.02
CA THR A 74 -9.21 16.69 -8.85
C THR A 74 -10.44 17.53 -8.47
N LYS A 75 -10.30 18.34 -7.43
CA LYS A 75 -11.25 19.42 -7.13
C LYS A 75 -10.96 20.59 -8.05
N GLY A 76 -11.82 20.78 -9.04
CA GLY A 76 -11.85 21.99 -9.84
C GLY A 76 -11.91 21.65 -11.32
N ASP A 77 -12.92 22.21 -11.97
CA ASP A 77 -13.02 22.38 -13.42
C ASP A 77 -11.67 22.82 -14.00
N SER A 78 -10.86 21.87 -14.43
CA SER A 78 -9.82 22.16 -15.39
C SER A 78 -10.55 22.27 -16.72
N ASP A 79 -10.98 23.49 -17.03
CA ASP A 79 -11.27 23.88 -18.40
C ASP A 79 -9.96 23.67 -19.18
N LEU A 80 -9.82 22.44 -19.66
CA LEU A 80 -8.58 21.91 -20.23
C LEU A 80 -8.16 22.77 -21.42
N GLU A 81 -9.15 23.33 -22.10
CA GLU A 81 -8.97 24.29 -23.18
C GLU A 81 -8.34 25.60 -22.72
N ALA A 82 -8.77 26.17 -21.59
CA ALA A 82 -8.15 27.38 -21.06
C ALA A 82 -6.68 27.17 -20.66
N VAL A 83 -6.31 25.96 -20.21
CA VAL A 83 -4.91 25.60 -19.90
C VAL A 83 -4.09 25.40 -21.17
N LEU A 84 -4.64 24.70 -22.17
CA LEU A 84 -4.02 24.48 -23.47
C LEU A 84 -3.80 25.80 -24.23
N GLU A 85 -4.76 26.72 -24.16
CA GLU A 85 -4.69 28.01 -24.84
C GLU A 85 -3.58 28.90 -24.24
N LYS A 86 -3.48 28.95 -22.90
CA LYS A 86 -2.37 29.65 -22.21
C LYS A 86 -1.01 29.05 -22.57
N ALA A 87 -0.91 27.72 -22.66
CA ALA A 87 0.32 27.05 -23.05
C ALA A 87 0.71 27.38 -24.51
N HIS A 88 -0.25 27.39 -25.44
CA HIS A 88 -0.01 27.77 -26.83
C HIS A 88 0.43 29.23 -26.99
N VAL A 89 -0.19 30.16 -26.27
CA VAL A 89 0.21 31.58 -26.30
C VAL A 89 1.65 31.74 -25.81
N ARG A 90 2.03 31.04 -24.73
CA ARG A 90 3.40 31.08 -24.18
C ARG A 90 4.44 30.59 -25.18
N VAL A 91 4.17 29.51 -25.91
CA VAL A 91 5.08 28.98 -26.95
C VAL A 91 5.17 29.91 -28.17
N LYS A 92 4.07 30.57 -28.54
CA LYS A 92 4.09 31.55 -29.64
C LYS A 92 4.92 32.79 -29.28
N LEU A 93 4.84 33.26 -28.04
CA LEU A 93 5.62 34.41 -27.55
C LEU A 93 7.11 34.09 -27.52
N SER A 94 7.51 32.92 -27.01
CA SER A 94 8.92 32.53 -26.96
C SER A 94 9.55 32.47 -28.36
N ARG A 95 8.85 31.84 -29.32
CA ARG A 95 9.32 31.76 -30.72
C ARG A 95 9.39 33.12 -31.45
N LYS A 96 8.67 34.12 -30.96
CA LYS A 96 8.71 35.49 -31.50
C LYS A 96 9.93 36.25 -30.97
N MET A 97 10.27 36.05 -29.70
CA MET A 97 11.48 36.63 -29.09
C MET A 97 12.79 36.01 -29.62
N ASP A 98 12.74 34.76 -30.09
CA ASP A 98 13.92 34.09 -30.69
C ASP A 98 14.18 34.51 -32.16
N ASN A 99 13.27 35.26 -32.78
CA ASN A 99 13.30 35.66 -34.21
C ASN A 99 13.45 37.18 -34.42
N GLU A 100 13.75 37.93 -33.37
CA GLU A 100 13.98 39.39 -33.36
C GLU A 100 15.37 39.67 -32.78
#